data_AF-A0A963I1Q3-F1
#
_entry.id   AF-A0A963I1Q3-F1
#
_cell.length_a   1.000
_cell.length_b   1.000
_cell.length_c   1.000
_cell.angle_alpha   90.00
_cell.angle_beta   90.00
_cell.angle_gamma   90.00
#
_symmetry.space_group_name_H-M   'P 1'
#
loop_
_entity.id
_entity.type
_entity.pdbx_description
1 polymer ?
#
loop_
_entity_poly.entity_id
_entity_poly.type
_entity_poly.pdbx_seq_one_letter_code
_entity_poly.pdbx_strand_id
1 'polypeptide(L)'
;MTRSTAEVKRTRAAVRRATLLSALVWLSGCGGGGESDAPGAGSAATETISVGAEQPAIAGTTLSVPAGAGVSAGSLSIGTQPASARAATPQAAVEAEPAVHMAVVKYALDTLDEGRVHPLYGPVLALGQAEFAGPGIELGPAGTRFSQPVTLTVPLSALGVTDPDGGLPLLRSEDGAWEVPATFSVDTAAGTASVDVTHFSLLQWLRNAFVAPQQTAAIYATGAVEATLARLRQDNLQRFAQATYCSGAAPATDLDGIPPLPDLLDYLGFERGAVRSGQEDALKGWIQARHTEARAGREQFNSITLERLYEHALELNGGDVFKALVTAHNTLRDNRNLGSVQDMIENYRGDGGDERGARYHFFGMALYSYAYEHFQAKAERLGYAGAQLVIGTTMKPETVATIEEGIVSGDLVSDITEYGVDLQGAKLGRELFSQIEGRTPEALASAFGIDPEQCGSIRFTSIFTGLNFDGSVVQSPQQADIQLSGDPEQPSIAWSGPPATALTVLDLTDVTGPGVPPVQLFCIRSREDPVSGADIPFAPPVAYGNASTAAFEPCDGTPAFAAPLRSGRTYQVGVGSEQASATIVFVME
;
A
#
# COMPACT_ATOMS: atom_id res chain seq x y z
N MET A 1 -44.96 35.89 0.50
CA MET A 1 -45.59 35.52 1.77
C MET A 1 -44.50 35.28 2.79
N THR A 2 -44.41 36.20 3.76
CA THR A 2 -43.60 36.14 4.96
C THR A 2 -44.12 35.07 5.93
N ARG A 3 -43.23 34.25 6.51
CA ARG A 3 -43.28 33.89 7.93
C ARG A 3 -41.94 33.35 8.41
N SER A 4 -41.74 33.55 9.69
CA SER A 4 -40.50 33.72 10.43
C SER A 4 -40.57 32.82 11.66
N THR A 5 -39.38 32.62 12.24
CA THR A 5 -39.08 32.35 13.66
C THR A 5 -39.34 30.96 14.26
N ALA A 6 -38.21 30.37 14.67
CA ALA A 6 -37.89 29.97 16.03
C ALA A 6 -38.44 28.62 16.54
N GLU A 7 -37.52 27.66 16.70
CA GLU A 7 -37.48 26.85 17.91
C GLU A 7 -36.08 26.26 18.16
N VAL A 8 -35.83 25.93 19.44
CA VAL A 8 -34.67 25.20 19.99
C VAL A 8 -33.42 26.02 20.37
N LYS A 9 -33.62 26.92 21.35
CA LYS A 9 -32.65 27.16 22.45
C LYS A 9 -33.33 26.77 23.77
N ARG A 10 -32.84 25.69 24.39
CA ARG A 10 -32.91 25.24 25.81
C ARG A 10 -32.62 23.72 25.71
N THR A 11 -31.53 23.19 26.23
CA THR A 11 -31.28 23.02 27.67
C THR A 11 -29.77 22.88 27.94
N ARG A 12 -29.19 23.80 28.71
CA ARG A 12 -27.95 23.57 29.48
C ARG A 12 -28.37 23.20 30.91
N ALA A 13 -27.58 22.33 31.54
CA ALA A 13 -27.42 22.08 32.98
C ALA A 13 -27.98 20.74 33.54
N ALA A 14 -27.06 19.79 33.70
CA ALA A 14 -26.95 18.72 34.72
C ALA A 14 -25.94 17.71 34.12
N VAL A 15 -24.80 17.31 34.69
CA VAL A 15 -24.43 17.04 36.08
C VAL A 15 -22.90 17.23 36.22
N ARG A 16 -22.47 17.97 37.24
CA ARG A 16 -21.11 17.92 37.81
C ARG A 16 -21.16 16.97 39.03
N ARG A 17 -20.13 16.13 39.14
CA ARG A 17 -19.58 15.46 40.35
C ARG A 17 -20.40 14.35 41.02
N ALA A 18 -19.81 13.14 41.04
CA ALA A 18 -19.63 12.36 42.25
C ALA A 18 -18.30 11.58 42.18
N THR A 19 -17.43 11.88 43.14
CA THR A 19 -16.17 11.24 43.51
C THR A 19 -16.46 9.96 44.32
N LEU A 20 -15.61 8.92 44.26
CA LEU A 20 -15.10 8.12 45.40
C LEU A 20 -14.23 6.95 44.87
N LEU A 21 -12.91 6.95 45.11
CA LEU A 21 -12.19 6.32 46.23
C LEU A 21 -11.98 4.80 46.09
N SER A 22 -10.70 4.41 45.98
CA SER A 22 -10.15 3.21 46.61
C SER A 22 -8.65 3.42 46.85
N ALA A 23 -8.35 4.04 47.99
CA ALA A 23 -7.07 3.87 48.67
C ALA A 23 -7.23 2.67 49.60
N LEU A 24 -6.39 1.65 49.44
CA LEU A 24 -6.23 0.60 50.44
C LEU A 24 -4.96 0.89 51.23
N VAL A 25 -5.20 1.33 52.46
CA VAL A 25 -4.23 1.43 53.55
C VAL A 25 -3.91 0.01 54.01
N TRP A 26 -2.63 -0.36 54.00
CA TRP A 26 -2.09 -1.35 54.93
C TRP A 26 -1.35 -0.61 56.03
N LEU A 27 -1.96 -0.61 57.22
CA LEU A 27 -1.34 -0.20 58.48
C LEU A 27 -0.57 -1.40 59.04
N SER A 28 0.75 -1.28 59.17
CA SER A 28 1.52 -1.91 60.25
C SER A 28 2.78 -1.09 60.49
N GLY A 29 2.72 -0.20 61.48
CA GLY A 29 3.89 0.49 62.01
C GLY A 29 4.41 -0.17 63.28
N CYS A 30 5.70 0.08 63.53
CA CYS A 30 6.50 -0.13 64.74
C CYS A 30 7.12 -1.52 64.99
N GLY A 31 8.44 -1.58 64.78
CA GLY A 31 9.32 -2.46 65.54
C GLY A 31 10.74 -2.58 64.97
N GLY A 32 11.72 -1.97 65.64
CA GLY A 32 13.11 -2.45 65.65
C GLY A 32 14.07 -1.76 64.68
N GLY A 33 15.09 -1.12 65.25
CA GLY A 33 16.19 -0.49 64.51
C GLY A 33 17.17 -1.46 63.87
N GLY A 34 18.05 -0.88 63.08
CA GLY A 34 19.19 -1.52 62.45
C GLY A 34 19.83 -0.57 61.46
N GLU A 35 20.88 0.14 61.90
CA GLU A 35 21.87 0.76 61.02
C GLU A 35 22.29 -0.24 59.95
N SER A 36 22.07 0.11 58.69
CA SER A 36 22.84 -0.43 57.59
C SER A 36 23.00 0.68 56.57
N ASP A 37 24.23 1.15 56.42
CA ASP A 37 24.64 2.11 55.42
C ASP A 37 24.28 1.59 54.02
N ALA A 38 23.19 2.13 53.47
CA ALA A 38 22.94 1.99 52.05
C ALA A 38 24.02 2.79 51.30
N PRO A 39 24.76 2.19 50.35
CA PRO A 39 25.71 2.95 49.53
C PRO A 39 24.90 4.02 48.80
N GLY A 40 25.23 5.28 49.05
CA GLY A 40 24.57 6.41 48.41
C GLY A 40 24.57 6.20 46.90
N ALA A 41 23.37 6.17 46.31
CA ALA A 41 23.20 6.31 44.88
C ALA A 41 23.76 7.69 44.50
N GLY A 42 25.04 7.73 44.15
CA GLY A 42 25.65 8.90 43.54
C GLY A 42 24.82 9.26 42.32
N SER A 43 24.29 10.47 42.29
CA SER A 43 23.76 11.08 41.07
C SER A 43 24.88 10.96 40.04
N ALA A 44 24.77 9.99 39.15
CA ALA A 44 25.74 9.78 38.09
C ALA A 44 25.61 11.00 37.17
N ALA A 45 26.63 11.85 37.22
CA ALA A 45 26.65 13.12 36.52
C ALA A 45 26.61 12.88 35.01
N THR A 46 25.90 13.75 34.29
CA THR A 46 25.97 13.80 32.84
C THR A 46 27.36 14.29 32.43
N GLU A 47 28.02 13.57 31.54
CA GLU A 47 29.32 13.97 30.98
C GLU A 47 29.09 14.78 29.71
N THR A 48 29.89 15.83 29.48
CA THR A 48 29.75 16.69 28.30
C THR A 48 31.07 16.81 27.55
N ILE A 49 31.01 16.61 26.24
CA ILE A 49 32.09 16.88 25.29
C ILE A 49 31.75 18.17 24.57
N SER A 50 32.72 19.07 24.41
CA SER A 50 32.55 20.31 23.66
C SER A 50 33.60 20.40 22.57
N VAL A 51 33.18 20.76 21.36
CA VAL A 51 34.08 21.01 20.24
C VAL A 51 34.65 22.42 20.38
N GLY A 52 35.97 22.51 20.47
CA GLY A 52 36.69 23.76 20.63
C GLY A 52 36.87 24.52 19.32
N ALA A 53 37.63 25.62 19.40
CA ALA A 53 37.86 26.53 18.27
C ALA A 53 38.74 25.92 17.16
N GLU A 54 39.38 24.78 17.40
CA GLU A 54 40.20 24.04 16.43
C GLU A 54 39.39 23.45 15.26
N GLN A 55 38.08 23.28 15.42
CA GLN A 55 37.15 22.89 14.35
C GLN A 55 36.12 24.01 14.11
N PRO A 56 36.51 25.12 13.47
CA PRO A 56 35.68 26.32 13.39
C PRO A 56 34.31 26.11 12.73
N ALA A 57 34.19 25.11 11.85
CA ALA A 57 32.94 24.79 11.16
C ALA A 57 31.82 24.27 12.09
N ILE A 58 32.18 23.73 13.27
CA ILE A 58 31.24 23.19 14.26
C ILE A 58 31.59 23.63 15.69
N ALA A 59 32.37 24.70 15.85
CA ALA A 59 32.80 25.19 17.15
C ALA A 59 31.59 25.56 18.03
N GLY A 60 31.61 25.13 19.29
CA GLY A 60 30.47 25.28 20.20
C GLY A 60 29.44 24.15 20.13
N THR A 61 29.64 23.15 19.26
CA THR A 61 28.88 21.89 19.32
C THR A 61 29.19 21.16 20.63
N THR A 62 28.17 20.66 21.31
CA THR A 62 28.30 19.89 22.55
C THR A 62 27.57 18.57 22.45
N LEU A 63 28.13 17.52 23.05
CA LEU A 63 27.53 16.22 23.18
C LEU A 63 27.35 15.89 24.66
N SER A 64 26.12 15.63 25.05
CA SER A 64 25.72 15.31 26.41
C SER A 64 25.47 13.82 26.54
N VAL A 65 26.27 13.13 27.34
CA VAL A 65 26.19 11.68 27.56
C VAL A 65 25.57 11.43 28.94
N PRO A 66 24.31 10.97 29.00
CA PRO A 66 23.66 10.70 30.28
C PRO A 66 24.28 9.47 30.94
N ALA A 67 24.15 9.43 32.27
CA ALA A 67 24.46 8.22 33.02
C ALA A 67 23.65 7.03 32.49
N GLY A 68 24.33 5.90 32.28
CA GLY A 68 23.69 4.70 31.75
C GLY A 68 23.66 4.59 30.22
N ALA A 69 24.26 5.53 29.48
CA ALA A 69 24.44 5.40 28.02
C ALA A 69 25.32 4.21 27.61
N GLY A 70 26.07 3.62 28.55
CA GLY A 70 26.89 2.42 28.33
C GLY A 70 28.31 2.70 27.80
N VAL A 71 28.65 3.97 27.56
CA VAL A 71 29.94 4.42 27.03
C VAL A 71 30.37 5.71 27.75
N SER A 72 31.66 5.87 28.04
CA SER A 72 32.22 7.06 28.68
C SER A 72 32.50 8.17 27.65
N ALA A 73 32.26 9.43 28.00
CA ALA A 73 32.45 10.55 27.07
C ALA A 73 33.90 10.68 26.57
N GLY A 74 34.90 10.37 27.40
CA GLY A 74 36.31 10.44 27.01
C GLY A 74 36.74 9.51 25.86
N SER A 75 35.90 8.56 25.46
CA SER A 75 36.15 7.65 24.33
C SER A 75 35.48 8.08 23.02
N LEU A 76 34.71 9.17 23.05
CA LEU A 76 33.89 9.65 21.96
C LEU A 76 34.56 10.88 21.30
N SER A 77 34.24 11.11 20.03
CA SER A 77 34.78 12.23 19.24
C SER A 77 33.71 12.80 18.32
N ILE A 78 33.84 14.09 18.02
CA ILE A 78 32.97 14.84 17.11
C ILE A 78 33.87 15.51 16.07
N GLY A 79 33.58 15.27 14.80
CA GLY A 79 34.34 15.75 13.66
C GLY A 79 33.45 16.35 12.59
N THR A 80 34.08 16.79 11.51
CA THR A 80 33.36 17.21 10.29
C THR A 80 33.75 16.32 9.12
N GLN A 81 32.76 15.92 8.34
CA GLN A 81 32.98 15.21 7.10
C GLN A 81 33.59 16.16 6.06
N PRO A 82 34.66 15.76 5.36
CA PRO A 82 35.23 16.57 4.29
C PRO A 82 34.20 16.77 3.17
N ALA A 83 34.11 18.00 2.64
CA ALA A 83 33.12 18.35 1.61
C ALA A 83 33.20 17.46 0.35
N SER A 84 34.37 16.91 0.03
CA SER A 84 34.58 15.97 -1.09
C SER A 84 33.97 14.58 -0.88
N ALA A 85 33.66 14.20 0.36
CA ALA A 85 33.04 12.91 0.69
C ALA A 85 31.51 12.98 0.74
N ARG A 86 30.94 14.14 0.39
CA ARG A 86 29.53 14.47 0.52
C ARG A 86 28.94 14.79 -0.85
N ALA A 87 27.70 14.38 -1.09
CA ALA A 87 26.93 14.85 -2.23
C ALA A 87 26.73 16.37 -2.17
N ALA A 88 26.76 17.02 -3.34
CA ALA A 88 26.69 18.48 -3.46
C ALA A 88 25.31 19.04 -3.06
N THR A 89 24.24 18.26 -3.25
CA THR A 89 22.86 18.63 -2.93
C THR A 89 22.13 17.43 -2.30
N PRO A 90 21.04 17.64 -1.54
CA PRO A 90 20.18 16.56 -1.06
C PRO A 90 19.62 15.69 -2.19
N GLN A 91 19.26 16.30 -3.32
CA GLN A 91 18.87 15.56 -4.53
C GLN A 91 19.99 14.63 -5.01
N ALA A 92 21.23 15.12 -5.15
CA ALA A 92 22.36 14.28 -5.52
C ALA A 92 22.66 13.20 -4.45
N ALA A 93 22.32 13.45 -3.18
CA ALA A 93 22.45 12.49 -2.11
C ALA A 93 21.38 11.38 -2.19
N VAL A 94 20.14 11.74 -2.54
CA VAL A 94 19.05 10.77 -2.80
C VAL A 94 19.39 9.91 -4.02
N GLU A 95 19.97 10.52 -5.06
CA GLU A 95 20.43 9.81 -6.25
C GLU A 95 21.56 8.81 -5.90
N ALA A 96 22.51 9.20 -5.06
CA ALA A 96 23.61 8.34 -4.62
C ALA A 96 23.18 7.29 -3.58
N GLU A 97 22.25 7.65 -2.69
CA GLU A 97 21.82 6.87 -1.53
C GLU A 97 20.28 6.98 -1.36
N PRO A 98 19.47 6.17 -2.09
CA PRO A 98 18.01 6.26 -2.06
C PRO A 98 17.37 6.11 -0.68
N ALA A 99 18.10 5.53 0.28
CA ALA A 99 17.69 5.45 1.68
C ALA A 99 17.46 6.84 2.31
N VAL A 100 18.10 7.91 1.82
CA VAL A 100 17.83 9.30 2.23
C VAL A 100 16.37 9.69 1.95
N HIS A 101 15.86 9.37 0.75
CA HIS A 101 14.45 9.64 0.41
C HIS A 101 13.51 8.83 1.30
N MET A 102 13.81 7.55 1.49
CA MET A 102 12.99 6.68 2.35
C MET A 102 12.97 7.13 3.81
N ALA A 103 14.08 7.67 4.33
CA ALA A 103 14.14 8.23 5.68
C ALA A 103 13.20 9.44 5.85
N VAL A 104 13.15 10.32 4.84
CA VAL A 104 12.29 11.51 4.86
C VAL A 104 10.82 11.15 4.63
N VAL A 105 10.53 10.19 3.73
CA VAL A 105 9.17 9.61 3.57
C VAL A 105 8.71 9.00 4.88
N LYS A 106 9.54 8.14 5.48
CA LYS A 106 9.22 7.48 6.75
C LYS A 106 8.95 8.51 7.85
N TYR A 107 9.82 9.51 8.00
CA TYR A 107 9.59 10.59 8.97
C TYR A 107 8.26 11.32 8.72
N ALA A 108 7.98 11.69 7.47
CA ALA A 108 6.74 12.37 7.12
C ALA A 108 5.48 11.53 7.41
N LEU A 109 5.59 10.20 7.30
CA LEU A 109 4.55 9.25 7.69
C LEU A 109 4.46 9.05 9.22
N ASP A 110 5.57 9.10 9.94
CA ASP A 110 5.61 8.93 11.38
C ASP A 110 5.14 10.20 12.14
N THR A 111 5.31 11.39 11.54
CA THR A 111 4.94 12.69 12.14
C THR A 111 3.75 13.37 11.45
N LEU A 112 2.82 12.57 10.92
CA LEU A 112 1.63 13.06 10.21
C LEU A 112 0.85 14.11 11.00
N ASP A 113 0.70 13.90 12.31
CA ASP A 113 -0.03 14.80 13.23
C ASP A 113 0.65 16.16 13.40
N GLU A 114 1.96 16.25 13.16
CA GLU A 114 2.71 17.50 13.28
C GLU A 114 2.55 18.40 12.04
N GLY A 115 2.11 17.83 10.91
CA GLY A 115 1.87 18.58 9.67
C GLY A 115 3.11 19.29 9.14
N ARG A 116 4.31 18.80 9.47
CA ARG A 116 5.58 19.46 9.14
C ARG A 116 6.05 19.15 7.72
N VAL A 117 5.97 17.88 7.33
CA VAL A 117 6.32 17.41 5.99
C VAL A 117 5.08 16.75 5.42
N HIS A 118 4.61 17.17 4.24
CA HIS A 118 3.49 16.49 3.59
C HIS A 118 3.93 15.04 3.30
N PRO A 119 3.22 14.00 3.74
CA PRO A 119 3.69 12.61 3.60
C PRO A 119 3.97 12.19 2.15
N LEU A 120 3.23 12.79 1.21
CA LEU A 120 3.27 12.47 -0.22
C LEU A 120 4.09 13.50 -1.03
N TYR A 121 3.74 14.79 -0.96
CA TYR A 121 4.47 15.86 -1.65
C TYR A 121 5.77 16.30 -0.97
N GLY A 122 5.87 16.11 0.34
CA GLY A 122 6.96 16.60 1.16
C GLY A 122 8.26 15.97 0.73
N PRO A 123 8.47 14.65 0.79
CA PRO A 123 9.75 14.04 0.42
C PRO A 123 10.23 14.39 -1.00
N VAL A 124 9.34 14.58 -1.98
CA VAL A 124 9.72 14.93 -3.36
C VAL A 124 10.01 16.43 -3.51
N LEU A 125 9.09 17.31 -3.08
CA LEU A 125 9.25 18.76 -3.20
C LEU A 125 10.29 19.30 -2.20
N ALA A 126 10.28 18.77 -0.98
CA ALA A 126 11.26 19.06 0.06
C ALA A 126 12.64 18.63 -0.39
N LEU A 127 12.88 17.42 -0.92
CA LEU A 127 14.26 17.03 -1.29
C LEU A 127 14.74 17.69 -2.59
N GLY A 128 13.83 18.04 -3.50
CA GLY A 128 14.15 18.81 -4.71
C GLY A 128 14.48 20.29 -4.43
N GLN A 129 13.97 20.86 -3.33
CA GLN A 129 14.28 22.25 -2.91
C GLN A 129 15.12 22.33 -1.64
N ALA A 130 15.37 21.18 -0.98
CA ALA A 130 16.19 21.13 0.20
C ALA A 130 17.61 21.42 -0.17
N GLU A 131 18.26 22.10 0.75
CA GLU A 131 19.70 22.23 0.73
C GLU A 131 20.25 21.57 1.96
N PHE A 132 21.50 21.21 1.88
CA PHE A 132 22.20 20.75 3.04
C PHE A 132 22.55 21.92 3.97
N ALA A 133 22.16 21.78 5.23
CA ALA A 133 22.49 22.71 6.30
C ALA A 133 23.83 22.33 6.94
N GLY A 134 24.81 23.22 6.83
CA GLY A 134 26.12 23.09 7.48
C GLY A 134 26.96 21.90 6.98
N PRO A 135 28.08 21.63 7.67
CA PRO A 135 28.90 20.45 7.38
C PRO A 135 28.19 19.16 7.82
N GLY A 136 28.61 18.01 7.26
CA GLY A 136 28.29 16.72 7.86
C GLY A 136 29.07 16.55 9.15
N ILE A 137 28.42 16.06 10.20
CA ILE A 137 29.02 15.88 11.52
C ILE A 137 29.33 14.39 11.70
N GLU A 138 30.61 14.08 11.80
CA GLU A 138 31.09 12.72 12.05
C GLU A 138 31.12 12.47 13.56
N LEU A 139 30.51 11.37 13.99
CA LEU A 139 30.49 10.94 15.38
C LEU A 139 31.32 9.67 15.50
N GLY A 140 32.40 9.74 16.28
CA GLY A 140 33.37 8.65 16.41
C GLY A 140 33.41 8.06 17.82
N PRO A 141 33.68 6.74 17.97
CA PRO A 141 33.90 5.78 16.89
C PRO A 141 32.58 5.35 16.21
N ALA A 142 32.61 5.19 14.89
CA ALA A 142 31.45 4.74 14.13
C ALA A 142 30.98 3.36 14.60
N GLY A 143 29.67 3.12 14.56
CA GLY A 143 29.04 1.89 15.04
C GLY A 143 28.80 1.83 16.55
N THR A 144 29.28 2.83 17.32
CA THR A 144 28.96 2.90 18.76
C THR A 144 27.45 3.03 18.94
N ARG A 145 26.86 2.18 19.77
CA ARG A 145 25.42 2.21 20.13
C ARG A 145 25.28 2.53 21.61
N PHE A 146 24.26 3.30 21.96
CA PHE A 146 24.01 3.70 23.34
C PHE A 146 22.78 3.01 23.93
N SER A 147 22.88 2.60 25.19
CA SER A 147 21.75 2.03 25.95
C SER A 147 20.72 3.09 26.36
N GLN A 148 21.10 4.36 26.29
CA GLN A 148 20.26 5.54 26.45
C GLN A 148 20.69 6.57 25.38
N PRO A 149 19.77 7.30 24.74
CA PRO A 149 20.14 8.30 23.73
C PRO A 149 21.10 9.34 24.30
N VAL A 150 22.05 9.78 23.48
CA VAL A 150 22.96 10.90 23.80
C VAL A 150 22.52 12.12 23.01
N THR A 151 22.57 13.31 23.61
CA THR A 151 22.05 14.53 22.96
C THR A 151 23.20 15.33 22.36
N LEU A 152 23.17 15.51 21.04
CA LEU A 152 24.07 16.41 20.32
C LEU A 152 23.39 17.77 20.16
N THR A 153 24.06 18.84 20.57
CA THR A 153 23.60 20.23 20.42
C THR A 153 24.57 21.00 19.56
N VAL A 154 24.09 21.57 18.46
CA VAL A 154 24.88 22.23 17.41
C VAL A 154 24.42 23.69 17.27
N PRO A 155 25.33 24.67 17.19
CA PRO A 155 24.95 26.06 16.93
C PRO A 155 24.24 26.21 15.58
N LEU A 156 23.16 26.99 15.52
CA LEU A 156 22.43 27.25 14.28
C LEU A 156 23.29 27.98 13.24
N SER A 157 24.24 28.80 13.70
CA SER A 157 25.21 29.47 12.84
C SER A 157 26.14 28.49 12.10
N ALA A 158 26.45 27.34 12.69
CA ALA A 158 27.21 26.27 12.04
C ALA A 158 26.37 25.51 11.01
N LEU A 159 25.07 25.36 11.28
CA LEU A 159 24.12 24.69 10.39
C LEU A 159 23.59 25.59 9.25
N GLY A 160 23.65 26.92 9.41
CA GLY A 160 23.02 27.84 8.46
C GLY A 160 21.50 27.70 8.42
N VAL A 161 20.89 27.34 9.55
CA VAL A 161 19.43 27.25 9.77
C VAL A 161 18.98 28.51 10.49
N THR A 162 17.95 29.18 9.97
CA THR A 162 17.48 30.47 10.50
C THR A 162 16.04 30.44 11.04
N ASP A 163 15.34 29.32 10.87
CA ASP A 163 13.92 29.14 11.20
C ASP A 163 13.76 27.88 12.09
N PRO A 164 12.99 27.93 13.19
CA PRO A 164 12.68 26.75 14.00
C PRO A 164 12.06 25.59 13.22
N ASP A 165 11.31 25.86 12.15
CA ASP A 165 10.72 24.83 11.29
C ASP A 165 11.54 24.61 10.01
N GLY A 166 12.80 25.06 9.99
CA GLY A 166 13.64 25.06 8.79
C GLY A 166 14.67 23.93 8.71
N GLY A 167 14.86 23.11 9.76
CA GLY A 167 15.94 22.11 9.85
C GLY A 167 15.46 20.69 10.13
N LEU A 168 15.87 19.71 9.32
CA LEU A 168 15.58 18.28 9.51
C LEU A 168 16.89 17.48 9.63
N PRO A 169 17.17 16.81 10.75
CA PRO A 169 18.36 15.97 10.88
C PRO A 169 18.17 14.61 10.20
N LEU A 170 19.22 14.13 9.56
CA LEU A 170 19.34 12.80 9.00
C LEU A 170 20.56 12.11 9.63
N LEU A 171 20.35 10.96 10.24
CA LEU A 171 21.39 10.12 10.81
C LEU A 171 21.60 8.92 9.89
N ARG A 172 22.84 8.69 9.47
CA ARG A 172 23.21 7.53 8.64
C ARG A 172 23.86 6.49 9.50
N SER A 173 23.40 5.24 9.54
CA SER A 173 24.08 4.15 10.26
C SER A 173 25.30 3.59 9.52
N GLU A 174 26.07 2.73 10.20
CA GLU A 174 27.30 2.11 9.65
C GLU A 174 27.03 1.23 8.41
N ASP A 175 25.88 0.56 8.37
CA ASP A 175 25.42 -0.24 7.22
C ASP A 175 24.89 0.63 6.07
N GLY A 176 24.91 1.96 6.22
CA GLY A 176 24.48 2.91 5.20
C GLY A 176 22.98 3.19 5.16
N ALA A 177 22.19 2.69 6.11
CA ALA A 177 20.80 3.11 6.24
C ALA A 177 20.71 4.56 6.75
N TRP A 178 19.64 5.25 6.38
CA TRP A 178 19.36 6.61 6.83
C TRP A 178 18.07 6.63 7.65
N GLU A 179 18.05 7.45 8.70
CA GLU A 179 16.88 7.71 9.52
C GLU A 179 16.79 9.19 9.90
N VAL A 180 15.58 9.67 10.16
CA VAL A 180 15.40 10.92 10.91
C VAL A 180 15.32 10.54 12.39
N PRO A 181 16.19 11.09 13.26
CA PRO A 181 16.11 10.85 14.69
C PRO A 181 14.73 11.21 15.26
N ALA A 182 14.20 10.34 16.13
CA ALA A 182 12.84 10.47 16.68
C ALA A 182 12.64 11.75 17.52
N THR A 183 13.71 12.26 18.14
CA THR A 183 13.67 13.46 18.97
C THR A 183 14.71 14.46 18.48
N PHE A 184 14.25 15.60 17.98
CA PHE A 184 15.10 16.76 17.71
C PHE A 184 14.32 18.07 17.93
N SER A 185 15.06 19.16 18.11
CA SER A 185 14.49 20.50 18.28
C SER A 185 15.41 21.57 17.70
N VAL A 186 14.82 22.68 17.28
CA VAL A 186 15.52 23.88 16.82
C VAL A 186 15.08 25.04 17.71
N ASP A 187 16.00 25.57 18.51
CA ASP A 187 15.77 26.70 19.41
C ASP A 187 16.48 27.94 18.85
N THR A 188 15.73 28.81 18.18
CA THR A 188 16.25 30.06 17.61
C THR A 188 16.54 31.12 18.67
N ALA A 189 15.97 31.03 19.87
CA ALA A 189 16.27 31.95 20.96
C ALA A 189 17.60 31.60 21.62
N ALA A 190 17.87 30.30 21.82
CA ALA A 190 19.17 29.80 22.28
C ALA A 190 20.23 29.77 21.17
N GLY A 191 19.81 29.80 19.90
CA GLY A 191 20.70 29.74 18.75
C GLY A 191 21.28 28.34 18.53
N THR A 192 20.55 27.29 18.89
CA THR A 192 21.01 25.89 18.84
C THR A 192 19.98 24.94 18.24
N ALA A 193 20.43 23.86 17.61
CA ALA A 193 19.62 22.69 17.29
C ALA A 193 20.11 21.49 18.10
N SER A 194 19.19 20.73 18.68
CA SER A 194 19.51 19.54 19.49
C SER A 194 18.88 18.30 18.90
N VAL A 195 19.59 17.18 18.91
CA VAL A 195 19.12 15.89 18.41
C VAL A 195 19.60 14.76 19.31
N ASP A 196 18.71 13.84 19.62
CA ASP A 196 19.04 12.62 20.35
C ASP A 196 19.51 11.55 19.37
N VAL A 197 20.74 11.08 19.53
CA VAL A 197 21.33 10.03 18.69
C VAL A 197 21.46 8.74 19.47
N THR A 198 21.07 7.64 18.83
CA THR A 198 21.11 6.28 19.41
C THR A 198 22.38 5.53 19.03
N HIS A 199 23.07 6.01 18.01
CA HIS A 199 24.32 5.45 17.51
C HIS A 199 25.21 6.52 16.86
N PHE A 200 26.49 6.21 16.72
CA PHE A 200 27.50 7.09 16.13
C PHE A 200 27.90 6.67 14.73
N SER A 201 27.96 7.65 13.86
CA SER A 201 28.22 7.50 12.43
C SER A 201 28.26 8.89 11.80
N LEU A 202 27.29 9.26 10.97
CA LEU A 202 27.23 10.55 10.29
C LEU A 202 25.86 11.20 10.50
N LEU A 203 25.87 12.43 11.01
CA LEU A 203 24.69 13.28 11.10
C LEU A 203 24.76 14.38 10.04
N GLN A 204 23.65 14.58 9.34
CA GLN A 204 23.51 15.60 8.33
C GLN A 204 22.20 16.35 8.48
N TRP A 205 22.24 17.68 8.43
CA TRP A 205 21.02 18.49 8.42
C TRP A 205 20.59 18.85 7.01
N LEU A 206 19.29 18.81 6.78
CA LEU A 206 18.60 19.43 5.66
C LEU A 206 18.01 20.76 6.10
N ARG A 207 18.00 21.75 5.20
CA ARG A 207 17.19 22.96 5.30
C ARG A 207 16.18 23.05 4.17
N ASN A 208 15.12 23.82 4.38
CA ASN A 208 13.99 23.96 3.44
C ASN A 208 13.30 22.62 3.13
N ALA A 209 13.40 21.66 4.06
CA ALA A 209 12.78 20.35 3.91
C ALA A 209 11.27 20.34 4.25
N PHE A 210 10.72 21.49 4.65
CA PHE A 210 9.35 21.61 5.13
C PHE A 210 8.53 22.39 4.10
N VAL A 211 7.56 21.71 3.49
CA VAL A 211 6.54 22.30 2.63
C VAL A 211 5.24 22.25 3.41
N ALA A 212 4.77 23.40 3.90
CA ALA A 212 3.56 23.48 4.73
C ALA A 212 2.36 22.81 4.04
N PRO A 213 1.73 21.78 4.64
CA PRO A 213 0.49 21.22 4.16
C PRO A 213 -0.68 21.58 5.09
N GLN A 214 -1.86 21.79 4.49
CA GLN A 214 -3.11 21.97 5.23
C GLN A 214 -3.41 20.68 6.05
N GLN A 215 -3.40 20.82 7.38
CA GLN A 215 -3.24 19.78 8.41
C GLN A 215 -4.39 18.75 8.56
N THR A 216 -5.26 18.53 7.57
CA THR A 216 -6.49 17.71 7.78
C THR A 216 -6.65 16.52 6.83
N ALA A 217 -5.84 16.42 5.77
CA ALA A 217 -6.00 15.38 4.74
C ALA A 217 -5.06 14.15 4.90
N ALA A 218 -3.98 14.27 5.68
CA ALA A 218 -2.85 13.34 5.64
C ALA A 218 -3.02 12.05 6.48
N ILE A 219 -3.64 12.13 7.66
CA ILE A 219 -3.90 10.96 8.54
C ILE A 219 -4.92 9.99 7.90
N TYR A 220 -5.80 10.52 7.04
CA TYR A 220 -6.75 9.69 6.29
C TYR A 220 -6.07 8.83 5.22
N ALA A 221 -4.88 9.20 4.72
CA ALA A 221 -4.29 8.56 3.54
C ALA A 221 -3.64 7.20 3.82
N THR A 222 -2.75 7.06 4.81
CA THR A 222 -1.99 5.79 5.01
C THR A 222 -2.89 4.62 5.44
N GLY A 223 -3.75 4.83 6.44
CA GLY A 223 -4.70 3.80 6.89
C GLY A 223 -5.72 3.45 5.81
N ALA A 224 -6.11 4.42 4.97
CA ALA A 224 -6.96 4.15 3.82
C ALA A 224 -6.22 3.42 2.71
N VAL A 225 -4.93 3.71 2.44
CA VAL A 225 -4.10 2.96 1.48
C VAL A 225 -3.92 1.52 1.94
N GLU A 226 -3.56 1.28 3.20
CA GLU A 226 -3.44 -0.09 3.74
C GLU A 226 -4.78 -0.83 3.70
N ALA A 227 -5.87 -0.17 4.09
CA ALA A 227 -7.21 -0.75 4.02
C ALA A 227 -7.64 -1.02 2.58
N THR A 228 -7.25 -0.17 1.63
CA THR A 228 -7.55 -0.35 0.20
C THR A 228 -6.74 -1.50 -0.36
N LEU A 229 -5.42 -1.54 -0.13
CA LEU A 229 -4.56 -2.65 -0.51
C LEU A 229 -5.10 -3.95 0.07
N ALA A 230 -5.60 -3.99 1.31
CA ALA A 230 -6.19 -5.19 1.89
C ALA A 230 -7.53 -5.62 1.24
N ARG A 231 -8.27 -4.69 0.61
CA ARG A 231 -9.53 -4.98 -0.11
C ARG A 231 -9.29 -5.39 -1.56
N LEU A 232 -8.25 -4.85 -2.18
CA LEU A 232 -7.84 -5.23 -3.53
C LEU A 232 -7.36 -6.69 -3.54
N ARG A 233 -7.39 -7.29 -4.72
CA ARG A 233 -6.98 -8.68 -4.94
C ARG A 233 -5.51 -8.90 -4.55
N GLN A 234 -5.21 -9.90 -3.72
CA GLN A 234 -3.84 -10.13 -3.18
C GLN A 234 -3.03 -11.19 -3.91
N ASP A 235 -3.66 -12.01 -4.73
CA ASP A 235 -3.09 -13.17 -5.43
C ASP A 235 -2.75 -12.86 -6.89
N ASN A 236 -2.60 -11.57 -7.25
CA ASN A 236 -2.31 -11.12 -8.62
C ASN A 236 -1.17 -11.91 -9.27
N LEU A 237 -0.04 -12.11 -8.58
CA LEU A 237 1.08 -12.87 -9.15
C LEU A 237 0.71 -14.31 -9.49
N GLN A 238 -0.01 -15.01 -8.60
CA GLN A 238 -0.40 -16.40 -8.82
C GLN A 238 -1.31 -16.51 -10.05
N ARG A 239 -2.30 -15.62 -10.18
CA ARG A 239 -3.23 -15.62 -11.32
C ARG A 239 -2.54 -15.21 -12.62
N PHE A 240 -1.62 -14.25 -12.58
CA PHE A 240 -0.82 -13.88 -13.77
C PHE A 240 0.19 -14.97 -14.15
N ALA A 241 0.70 -15.75 -13.19
CA ALA A 241 1.49 -16.94 -13.48
C ALA A 241 0.66 -18.04 -14.13
N GLN A 242 -0.57 -18.26 -13.64
CA GLN A 242 -1.54 -19.15 -14.27
C GLN A 242 -1.90 -18.69 -15.68
N ALA A 243 -2.21 -17.41 -15.89
CA ALA A 243 -2.43 -16.82 -17.21
C ALA A 243 -1.23 -17.03 -18.14
N THR A 244 -0.01 -16.84 -17.64
CA THR A 244 1.20 -17.10 -18.42
C THR A 244 1.29 -18.55 -18.86
N TYR A 245 1.06 -19.48 -17.93
CA TYR A 245 1.06 -20.92 -18.21
C TYR A 245 -0.06 -21.30 -19.21
N CYS A 246 -1.27 -20.81 -19.00
CA CYS A 246 -2.46 -21.16 -19.79
C CYS A 246 -2.47 -20.52 -21.18
N SER A 247 -1.68 -19.46 -21.41
CA SER A 247 -1.48 -18.90 -22.76
C SER A 247 -0.92 -19.93 -23.77
N GLY A 248 -0.28 -20.99 -23.27
CA GLY A 248 0.38 -22.01 -24.09
C GLY A 248 1.66 -21.53 -24.78
N ALA A 249 2.00 -20.24 -24.66
CA ALA A 249 3.26 -19.69 -25.13
C ALA A 249 4.31 -19.77 -24.02
N ALA A 250 5.52 -20.19 -24.36
CA ALA A 250 6.63 -20.14 -23.42
C ALA A 250 6.95 -18.66 -23.11
N PRO A 251 7.00 -18.25 -21.84
CA PRO A 251 7.30 -16.86 -21.51
C PRO A 251 8.73 -16.55 -21.93
N ALA A 252 8.85 -15.47 -22.70
CA ALA A 252 10.11 -14.90 -23.12
C ALA A 252 9.97 -13.38 -23.04
N THR A 253 11.07 -12.65 -23.15
CA THR A 253 11.01 -11.22 -23.40
C THR A 253 12.12 -10.81 -24.34
N ASP A 254 11.79 -10.00 -25.34
CA ASP A 254 12.75 -9.25 -26.13
C ASP A 254 13.29 -8.07 -25.31
N LEU A 255 14.21 -8.38 -24.39
CA LEU A 255 14.76 -7.41 -23.44
C LEU A 255 15.47 -6.23 -24.12
N ASP A 256 16.04 -6.44 -25.31
CA ASP A 256 16.70 -5.38 -26.09
C ASP A 256 15.67 -4.42 -26.74
N GLY A 257 14.42 -4.84 -26.86
CA GLY A 257 13.30 -4.04 -27.34
C GLY A 257 12.64 -3.15 -26.28
N ILE A 258 13.05 -3.24 -25.00
CA ILE A 258 12.50 -2.43 -23.91
C ILE A 258 13.03 -0.98 -24.02
N PRO A 259 12.15 0.03 -24.13
CA PRO A 259 12.57 1.43 -24.16
C PRO A 259 13.29 1.86 -22.87
N PRO A 260 14.19 2.85 -22.93
CA PRO A 260 14.72 3.47 -21.72
C PRO A 260 13.62 3.94 -20.77
N LEU A 261 13.85 3.81 -19.46
CA LEU A 261 12.89 4.24 -18.43
C LEU A 261 12.42 5.70 -18.54
N PRO A 262 13.25 6.71 -18.85
CA PRO A 262 12.75 8.05 -19.13
C PRO A 262 11.72 8.10 -20.25
N ASP A 263 11.98 7.39 -21.37
CA ASP A 263 11.05 7.35 -22.50
C ASP A 263 9.75 6.64 -22.12
N LEU A 264 9.85 5.61 -21.27
CA LEU A 264 8.68 4.89 -20.75
C LEU A 264 7.85 5.76 -19.79
N LEU A 265 8.49 6.59 -18.97
CA LEU A 265 7.80 7.57 -18.11
C LEU A 265 7.12 8.66 -18.94
N ASP A 266 7.83 9.20 -19.94
CA ASP A 266 7.26 10.17 -20.87
C ASP A 266 6.07 9.59 -21.63
N TYR A 267 6.15 8.32 -22.01
CA TYR A 267 5.05 7.59 -22.64
C TYR A 267 3.86 7.42 -21.70
N LEU A 268 4.08 6.88 -20.49
CA LEU A 268 3.02 6.58 -19.54
C LEU A 268 2.35 7.87 -19.05
N GLY A 269 3.11 8.86 -18.62
CA GLY A 269 2.58 10.11 -18.05
C GLY A 269 2.09 11.14 -19.07
N PHE A 270 2.67 11.20 -20.28
CA PHE A 270 2.40 12.29 -21.23
C PHE A 270 2.00 11.84 -22.64
N GLU A 271 1.82 10.53 -22.87
CA GLU A 271 1.55 9.97 -24.21
C GLU A 271 2.66 10.32 -25.23
N ARG A 272 3.87 10.62 -24.76
CA ARG A 272 5.01 11.00 -25.60
C ARG A 272 5.84 9.79 -25.99
N GLY A 273 6.02 9.60 -27.30
CA GLY A 273 6.69 8.42 -27.84
C GLY A 273 5.75 7.21 -27.81
N ALA A 274 5.52 6.56 -28.95
CA ALA A 274 4.59 5.42 -29.00
C ALA A 274 5.33 4.13 -28.68
N VAL A 275 5.10 3.55 -27.51
CA VAL A 275 5.48 2.16 -27.20
C VAL A 275 4.35 1.26 -27.67
N ARG A 276 4.59 0.45 -28.69
CA ARG A 276 3.56 -0.41 -29.33
C ARG A 276 4.07 -1.82 -29.49
N SER A 277 3.19 -2.80 -29.31
CA SER A 277 3.47 -4.20 -29.65
C SER A 277 3.08 -4.54 -31.09
N GLY A 278 2.10 -3.83 -31.64
CA GLY A 278 1.47 -4.14 -32.93
C GLY A 278 0.30 -5.12 -32.82
N GLN A 279 -0.06 -5.57 -31.62
CA GLN A 279 -1.15 -6.51 -31.37
C GLN A 279 -2.39 -5.86 -30.73
N GLU A 280 -2.38 -4.55 -30.52
CA GLU A 280 -3.45 -3.82 -29.84
C GLU A 280 -4.80 -3.93 -30.57
N ASP A 281 -4.80 -3.82 -31.90
CA ASP A 281 -6.01 -3.95 -32.70
C ASP A 281 -6.56 -5.39 -32.71
N ALA A 282 -5.68 -6.40 -32.64
CA ALA A 282 -6.07 -7.80 -32.54
C ALA A 282 -6.74 -8.09 -31.19
N LEU A 283 -6.12 -7.62 -30.09
CA LEU A 283 -6.69 -7.74 -28.76
C LEU A 283 -8.03 -7.01 -28.66
N LYS A 284 -8.11 -5.77 -29.18
CA LYS A 284 -9.37 -5.03 -29.28
C LYS A 284 -10.46 -5.80 -30.03
N GLY A 285 -10.13 -6.36 -31.20
CA GLY A 285 -11.08 -7.15 -32.00
C GLY A 285 -11.62 -8.37 -31.23
N TRP A 286 -10.76 -9.04 -30.47
CA TRP A 286 -11.15 -10.15 -29.58
C TRP A 286 -12.09 -9.72 -28.45
N ILE A 287 -11.86 -8.55 -27.83
CA ILE A 287 -12.78 -7.99 -26.83
C ILE A 287 -14.14 -7.65 -27.46
N GLN A 288 -14.13 -7.00 -28.63
CA GLN A 288 -15.37 -6.59 -29.32
C GLN A 288 -16.21 -7.79 -29.79
N ALA A 289 -15.56 -8.90 -30.14
CA ALA A 289 -16.25 -10.15 -30.42
C ALA A 289 -17.01 -10.64 -29.18
N ARG A 290 -16.36 -10.68 -28.01
CA ARG A 290 -17.03 -11.06 -26.74
C ARG A 290 -18.13 -10.10 -26.34
N HIS A 291 -17.93 -8.82 -26.56
CA HIS A 291 -18.99 -7.84 -26.37
C HIS A 291 -20.23 -8.14 -27.25
N THR A 292 -20.02 -8.61 -28.48
CA THR A 292 -21.11 -9.04 -29.35
C THR A 292 -21.80 -10.30 -28.82
N GLU A 293 -21.02 -11.26 -28.31
CA GLU A 293 -21.53 -12.47 -27.63
C GLU A 293 -22.33 -12.12 -26.36
N ALA A 294 -21.86 -11.15 -25.57
CA ALA A 294 -22.54 -10.67 -24.37
C ALA A 294 -23.86 -9.99 -24.70
N ARG A 295 -23.90 -9.16 -25.75
CA ARG A 295 -25.16 -8.57 -26.26
C ARG A 295 -26.14 -9.62 -26.79
N ALA A 296 -25.65 -10.77 -27.23
CA ALA A 296 -26.46 -11.91 -27.64
C ALA A 296 -26.89 -12.81 -26.45
N GLY A 297 -26.47 -12.48 -25.22
CA GLY A 297 -26.76 -13.26 -24.02
C GLY A 297 -25.97 -14.57 -23.90
N ARG A 298 -24.88 -14.72 -24.68
CA ARG A 298 -24.03 -15.92 -24.69
C ARG A 298 -22.76 -15.78 -23.84
N GLU A 299 -22.47 -14.56 -23.41
CA GLU A 299 -21.40 -14.24 -22.47
C GLU A 299 -21.90 -13.18 -21.49
N GLN A 300 -21.24 -13.00 -20.35
CA GLN A 300 -21.58 -11.95 -19.40
C GLN A 300 -20.76 -10.69 -19.71
N PHE A 301 -21.32 -9.50 -19.47
CA PHE A 301 -20.51 -8.28 -19.36
C PHE A 301 -19.54 -8.39 -18.19
N ASN A 302 -18.44 -7.64 -18.22
CA ASN A 302 -17.36 -7.70 -17.23
C ASN A 302 -16.73 -9.11 -17.06
N SER A 303 -16.87 -10.01 -18.05
CA SER A 303 -16.35 -11.38 -17.98
C SER A 303 -14.84 -11.50 -18.21
N ILE A 304 -14.20 -10.47 -18.77
CA ILE A 304 -12.77 -10.48 -19.08
C ILE A 304 -12.02 -9.90 -17.89
N THR A 305 -11.44 -10.77 -17.10
CA THR A 305 -10.57 -10.42 -15.99
C THR A 305 -9.18 -9.95 -16.50
N LEU A 306 -8.40 -9.22 -15.70
CA LEU A 306 -7.15 -8.57 -16.16
C LEU A 306 -6.08 -9.57 -16.62
N GLU A 307 -5.82 -10.59 -15.83
CA GLU A 307 -5.02 -11.78 -16.16
C GLU A 307 -5.49 -12.54 -17.42
N ARG A 308 -6.80 -12.59 -17.77
CA ARG A 308 -7.32 -13.19 -19.01
C ARG A 308 -7.07 -12.29 -20.21
N LEU A 309 -7.17 -10.97 -20.01
CA LEU A 309 -6.72 -9.99 -20.99
C LEU A 309 -5.22 -10.14 -21.25
N TYR A 310 -4.42 -10.30 -20.20
CA TYR A 310 -2.99 -10.53 -20.27
C TYR A 310 -2.62 -11.89 -20.89
N GLU A 311 -3.34 -12.97 -20.56
CA GLU A 311 -3.18 -14.30 -21.17
C GLU A 311 -3.33 -14.20 -22.70
N HIS A 312 -4.40 -13.55 -23.17
CA HIS A 312 -4.61 -13.41 -24.60
C HIS A 312 -3.61 -12.44 -25.24
N ALA A 313 -3.18 -11.40 -24.51
CA ALA A 313 -2.09 -10.54 -24.96
C ALA A 313 -0.77 -11.31 -25.11
N LEU A 314 -0.44 -12.22 -24.18
CA LEU A 314 0.72 -13.11 -24.27
C LEU A 314 0.62 -14.04 -25.48
N GLU A 315 -0.53 -14.67 -25.71
CA GLU A 315 -0.78 -15.52 -26.88
C GLU A 315 -0.51 -14.74 -28.18
N LEU A 316 -1.06 -13.53 -28.32
CA LEU A 316 -0.86 -12.65 -29.48
C LEU A 316 0.60 -12.23 -29.67
N ASN A 317 1.36 -12.10 -28.58
CA ASN A 317 2.77 -11.70 -28.60
C ASN A 317 3.74 -12.89 -28.55
N GLY A 318 3.26 -14.13 -28.75
CA GLY A 318 4.10 -15.32 -28.76
C GLY A 318 4.85 -15.56 -27.45
N GLY A 319 4.27 -15.15 -26.32
CA GLY A 319 4.86 -15.29 -24.99
C GLY A 319 5.74 -14.13 -24.53
N ASP A 320 5.88 -13.06 -25.33
CA ASP A 320 6.64 -11.86 -24.93
C ASP A 320 5.93 -11.11 -23.79
N VAL A 321 6.44 -11.23 -22.56
CA VAL A 321 5.81 -10.69 -21.34
C VAL A 321 5.71 -9.16 -21.39
N PHE A 322 6.79 -8.49 -21.76
CA PHE A 322 6.80 -7.03 -21.85
C PHE A 322 5.82 -6.54 -22.93
N LYS A 323 5.85 -7.14 -24.13
CA LYS A 323 4.90 -6.77 -25.20
C LYS A 323 3.46 -7.11 -24.84
N ALA A 324 3.20 -8.16 -24.07
CA ALA A 324 1.86 -8.47 -23.57
C ALA A 324 1.34 -7.37 -22.63
N LEU A 325 2.17 -6.88 -21.70
CA LEU A 325 1.85 -5.74 -20.84
C LEU A 325 1.59 -4.47 -21.66
N VAL A 326 2.43 -4.17 -22.67
CA VAL A 326 2.21 -3.04 -23.61
C VAL A 326 0.87 -3.20 -24.33
N THR A 327 0.57 -4.39 -24.84
CA THR A 327 -0.67 -4.66 -25.59
C THR A 327 -1.90 -4.45 -24.73
N ALA A 328 -1.90 -5.01 -23.51
CA ALA A 328 -3.00 -4.87 -22.56
C ALA A 328 -3.19 -3.40 -22.14
N HIS A 329 -2.12 -2.73 -21.71
CA HIS A 329 -2.13 -1.31 -21.33
C HIS A 329 -2.69 -0.44 -22.47
N ASN A 330 -2.12 -0.53 -23.66
CA ASN A 330 -2.48 0.31 -24.79
C ASN A 330 -3.92 0.07 -25.26
N THR A 331 -4.34 -1.20 -25.29
CA THR A 331 -5.71 -1.55 -25.70
C THR A 331 -6.72 -0.91 -24.77
N LEU A 332 -6.47 -0.91 -23.47
CA LEU A 332 -7.34 -0.28 -22.49
C LEU A 332 -7.26 1.26 -22.56
N ARG A 333 -6.06 1.85 -22.58
CA ARG A 333 -5.82 3.29 -22.60
C ARG A 333 -6.40 3.98 -23.84
N ASP A 334 -6.12 3.43 -25.03
CA ASP A 334 -6.56 4.02 -26.31
C ASP A 334 -8.06 3.88 -26.52
N ASN A 335 -8.68 2.90 -25.86
CA ASN A 335 -10.12 2.60 -25.95
C ASN A 335 -10.85 2.88 -24.62
N ARG A 336 -10.31 3.76 -23.77
CA ARG A 336 -10.91 4.12 -22.46
C ARG A 336 -12.33 4.67 -22.55
N ASN A 337 -12.71 5.24 -23.69
CA ASN A 337 -14.04 5.79 -23.94
C ASN A 337 -14.95 4.86 -24.75
N LEU A 338 -14.48 3.67 -25.13
CA LEU A 338 -15.22 2.76 -26.00
C LEU A 338 -15.93 1.69 -25.18
N GLY A 339 -17.26 1.80 -25.03
CA GLY A 339 -18.08 0.85 -24.25
C GLY A 339 -17.90 -0.61 -24.69
N SER A 340 -17.77 -0.88 -25.99
CA SER A 340 -17.54 -2.25 -26.49
C SER A 340 -16.23 -2.90 -26.03
N VAL A 341 -15.32 -2.12 -25.45
CA VAL A 341 -14.11 -2.62 -24.77
C VAL A 341 -14.33 -2.58 -23.26
N GLN A 342 -14.69 -1.42 -22.72
CA GLN A 342 -14.74 -1.21 -21.27
C GLN A 342 -15.84 -2.02 -20.56
N ASP A 343 -16.97 -2.30 -21.22
CA ASP A 343 -18.09 -3.05 -20.64
C ASP A 343 -17.79 -4.56 -20.53
N MET A 344 -16.70 -5.03 -21.14
CA MET A 344 -16.29 -6.44 -21.06
C MET A 344 -15.22 -6.71 -20.01
N ILE A 345 -14.48 -5.69 -19.59
CA ILE A 345 -13.40 -5.86 -18.63
C ILE A 345 -13.96 -5.82 -17.21
N GLU A 346 -13.43 -6.65 -16.30
CA GLU A 346 -13.86 -6.68 -14.90
C GLU A 346 -13.76 -5.32 -14.20
N ASN A 347 -14.63 -5.08 -13.22
CA ASN A 347 -14.48 -3.96 -12.28
C ASN A 347 -13.41 -4.36 -11.25
N TYR A 348 -12.18 -3.92 -11.47
CA TYR A 348 -11.03 -4.36 -10.69
C TYR A 348 -11.01 -3.73 -9.30
N ARG A 349 -11.40 -2.45 -9.20
CA ARG A 349 -11.49 -1.75 -7.91
C ARG A 349 -12.69 -2.24 -7.11
N GLY A 350 -13.82 -2.43 -7.77
CA GLY A 350 -15.08 -2.88 -7.19
C GLY A 350 -15.82 -1.82 -6.36
N ASP A 351 -15.29 -0.59 -6.28
CA ASP A 351 -15.83 0.52 -5.49
C ASP A 351 -16.71 1.49 -6.30
N GLY A 352 -16.82 1.27 -7.62
CA GLY A 352 -17.59 2.14 -8.53
C GLY A 352 -16.92 3.47 -8.87
N GLY A 353 -15.64 3.65 -8.52
CA GLY A 353 -14.83 4.79 -8.96
C GLY A 353 -14.40 4.70 -10.42
N ASP A 354 -13.26 5.32 -10.79
CA ASP A 354 -12.72 5.21 -12.14
C ASP A 354 -12.11 3.83 -12.40
N GLU A 355 -12.96 2.87 -12.73
CA GLU A 355 -12.55 1.53 -13.17
C GLU A 355 -11.74 1.57 -14.47
N ARG A 356 -11.98 2.56 -15.33
CA ARG A 356 -11.32 2.63 -16.64
C ARG A 356 -9.86 3.04 -16.44
N GLY A 357 -9.64 4.11 -15.66
CA GLY A 357 -8.35 4.59 -15.16
C GLY A 357 -7.52 3.46 -14.57
N ALA A 358 -8.03 2.89 -13.49
CA ALA A 358 -7.37 1.83 -12.73
C ALA A 358 -6.92 0.64 -13.59
N ARG A 359 -7.73 0.16 -14.55
CA ARG A 359 -7.33 -0.98 -15.39
C ARG A 359 -6.08 -0.69 -16.22
N TYR A 360 -6.00 0.47 -16.87
CA TYR A 360 -4.82 0.79 -17.68
C TYR A 360 -3.65 1.31 -16.83
N HIS A 361 -3.89 1.93 -15.67
CA HIS A 361 -2.82 2.28 -14.74
C HIS A 361 -2.17 1.04 -14.13
N PHE A 362 -2.95 0.03 -13.73
CA PHE A 362 -2.44 -1.26 -13.27
C PHE A 362 -1.40 -1.86 -14.23
N PHE A 363 -1.76 -1.95 -15.52
CA PHE A 363 -0.83 -2.43 -16.54
C PHE A 363 0.31 -1.45 -16.85
N GLY A 364 0.06 -0.14 -16.76
CA GLY A 364 1.09 0.88 -16.97
C GLY A 364 2.19 0.80 -15.90
N MET A 365 1.80 0.66 -14.63
CA MET A 365 2.72 0.49 -13.52
C MET A 365 3.42 -0.87 -13.56
N ALA A 366 2.73 -1.94 -13.95
CA ALA A 366 3.36 -3.23 -14.19
C ALA A 366 4.41 -3.18 -15.31
N LEU A 367 4.10 -2.47 -16.40
CA LEU A 367 5.01 -2.24 -17.53
C LEU A 367 6.28 -1.48 -17.09
N TYR A 368 6.12 -0.37 -16.37
CA TYR A 368 7.24 0.41 -15.87
C TYR A 368 8.12 -0.40 -14.91
N SER A 369 7.50 -1.09 -13.96
CA SER A 369 8.18 -1.95 -13.00
C SER A 369 8.98 -3.08 -13.63
N TYR A 370 8.40 -3.73 -14.64
CA TYR A 370 9.06 -4.81 -15.35
C TYR A 370 10.33 -4.29 -16.05
N ALA A 371 10.23 -3.15 -16.75
CA ALA A 371 11.38 -2.49 -17.36
C ALA A 371 12.42 -2.07 -16.30
N TYR A 372 11.96 -1.54 -15.16
CA TYR A 372 12.83 -1.11 -14.06
C TYR A 372 13.73 -2.25 -13.58
N GLU A 373 13.15 -3.43 -13.30
CA GLU A 373 13.91 -4.61 -12.88
C GLU A 373 14.84 -5.11 -13.99
N HIS A 374 14.43 -5.05 -15.26
CA HIS A 374 15.33 -5.35 -16.38
C HIS A 374 16.59 -4.48 -16.36
N PHE A 375 16.43 -3.16 -16.29
CA PHE A 375 17.56 -2.24 -16.29
C PHE A 375 18.41 -2.41 -15.04
N GLN A 376 17.79 -2.64 -13.88
CA GLN A 376 18.49 -2.96 -12.64
C GLN A 376 19.38 -4.20 -12.80
N ALA A 377 18.81 -5.33 -13.23
CA ALA A 377 19.54 -6.57 -13.46
C ALA A 377 20.64 -6.41 -14.53
N LYS A 378 20.39 -5.62 -15.58
CA LYS A 378 21.39 -5.32 -16.61
C LYS A 378 22.59 -4.57 -16.04
N ALA A 379 22.37 -3.60 -15.17
CA ALA A 379 23.46 -2.83 -14.59
C ALA A 379 24.24 -3.61 -13.55
N GLU A 380 23.57 -4.41 -12.72
CA GLU A 380 24.22 -5.33 -11.78
C GLU A 380 25.19 -6.27 -12.51
N ARG A 381 24.78 -6.82 -13.67
CA ARG A 381 25.65 -7.64 -14.53
C ARG A 381 26.86 -6.89 -15.09
N LEU A 382 26.73 -5.58 -15.32
CA LEU A 382 27.81 -4.73 -15.81
C LEU A 382 28.73 -4.24 -14.68
N GLY A 383 28.49 -4.66 -13.44
CA GLY A 383 29.28 -4.26 -12.27
C GLY A 383 29.01 -2.84 -11.80
N TYR A 384 27.92 -2.23 -12.27
CA TYR A 384 27.44 -0.97 -11.71
C TYR A 384 26.79 -1.28 -10.35
N ALA A 385 27.27 -0.64 -9.27
CA ALA A 385 26.53 -0.63 -8.02
C ALA A 385 25.17 0.05 -8.28
N GLY A 386 24.07 -0.40 -7.67
CA GLY A 386 22.69 0.04 -8.01
C GLY A 386 22.46 1.56 -8.13
N ALA A 387 23.34 2.39 -7.54
CA ALA A 387 23.36 3.85 -7.68
C ALA A 387 23.91 4.38 -9.03
N GLN A 388 24.69 3.63 -9.80
CA GLN A 388 25.30 4.07 -11.07
C GLN A 388 24.36 3.97 -12.29
N LEU A 389 23.19 3.36 -12.14
CA LEU A 389 22.08 3.44 -13.09
C LEU A 389 21.36 4.80 -13.07
N VAL A 390 21.67 5.64 -12.08
CA VAL A 390 21.03 6.94 -11.84
C VAL A 390 21.80 8.05 -12.56
N ILE A 391 21.93 7.94 -13.88
CA ILE A 391 22.26 9.09 -14.72
C ILE A 391 21.10 9.28 -15.67
N GLY A 392 20.04 9.95 -15.19
CA GLY A 392 18.87 10.26 -15.99
C GLY A 392 17.59 10.51 -15.19
N THR A 393 16.87 9.45 -14.80
CA THR A 393 15.46 9.54 -14.34
C THR A 393 14.93 8.25 -13.69
N THR A 394 15.82 7.36 -13.22
CA THR A 394 15.46 5.99 -12.77
C THR A 394 14.79 5.98 -11.39
N MET A 395 13.50 6.31 -11.35
CA MET A 395 12.70 6.30 -10.13
C MET A 395 12.19 4.88 -9.83
N LYS A 396 12.19 4.47 -8.57
CA LYS A 396 11.55 3.21 -8.17
C LYS A 396 10.07 3.23 -8.54
N PRO A 397 9.46 2.10 -8.94
CA PRO A 397 8.07 2.09 -9.38
C PRO A 397 7.08 2.61 -8.35
N GLU A 398 7.29 2.34 -7.06
CA GLU A 398 6.42 2.85 -6.00
C GLU A 398 6.50 4.37 -5.90
N THR A 399 7.69 4.95 -6.11
CA THR A 399 7.88 6.41 -6.21
C THR A 399 7.19 6.99 -7.43
N VAL A 400 7.21 6.28 -8.56
CA VAL A 400 6.52 6.70 -9.79
C VAL A 400 5.00 6.71 -9.58
N ALA A 401 4.43 5.66 -8.98
CA ALA A 401 3.01 5.62 -8.61
C ALA A 401 2.63 6.82 -7.73
N THR A 402 3.43 7.12 -6.70
CA THR A 402 3.16 8.29 -5.83
C THR A 402 3.24 9.62 -6.60
N ILE A 403 4.16 9.75 -7.57
CA ILE A 403 4.30 10.97 -8.38
C ILE A 403 3.17 11.11 -9.38
N GLU A 404 2.76 10.02 -10.03
CA GLU A 404 1.62 10.00 -10.95
C GLU A 404 0.37 10.49 -10.21
N GLU A 405 0.01 9.80 -9.12
CA GLU A 405 -1.23 10.05 -8.38
C GLU A 405 -1.21 11.39 -7.63
N GLY A 406 -0.04 11.79 -7.15
CA GLY A 406 0.13 13.02 -6.39
C GLY A 406 0.27 14.26 -7.27
N ILE A 407 1.10 14.18 -8.32
CA ILE A 407 1.56 15.37 -9.06
C ILE A 407 0.87 15.47 -10.41
N VAL A 408 0.66 14.34 -11.09
CA VAL A 408 0.10 14.32 -12.44
C VAL A 408 -1.42 14.37 -12.40
N SER A 409 -2.06 13.44 -11.68
CA SER A 409 -3.51 13.42 -11.49
C SER A 409 -3.96 14.39 -10.38
N GLY A 410 -3.19 14.45 -9.29
CA GLY A 410 -3.47 15.33 -8.15
C GLY A 410 -4.62 14.85 -7.24
N ASP A 411 -5.02 13.59 -7.38
CA ASP A 411 -6.18 13.00 -6.73
C ASP A 411 -5.85 11.82 -5.80
N LEU A 412 -4.58 11.56 -5.51
CA LEU A 412 -4.11 10.56 -4.51
C LEU A 412 -4.89 10.50 -3.18
N VAL A 413 -5.50 11.61 -2.74
CA VAL A 413 -6.36 11.67 -1.53
C VAL A 413 -7.84 11.45 -1.83
N SER A 414 -8.32 11.91 -2.99
CA SER A 414 -9.71 11.73 -3.42
C SER A 414 -9.97 10.37 -4.07
N ASP A 415 -8.95 9.71 -4.59
CA ASP A 415 -8.99 8.39 -5.21
C ASP A 415 -7.86 7.47 -4.70
N ILE A 416 -7.89 7.18 -3.41
CA ILE A 416 -6.93 6.29 -2.75
C ILE A 416 -6.98 4.86 -3.35
N THR A 417 -8.11 4.47 -3.94
CA THR A 417 -8.25 3.16 -4.55
C THR A 417 -7.42 3.03 -5.81
N GLU A 418 -7.40 4.05 -6.68
CA GLU A 418 -6.57 4.06 -7.88
C GLU A 418 -5.07 3.98 -7.53
N TYR A 419 -4.61 4.76 -6.56
CA TYR A 419 -3.24 4.61 -6.04
C TYR A 419 -2.93 3.21 -5.49
N GLY A 420 -3.90 2.58 -4.81
CA GLY A 420 -3.76 1.18 -4.39
C GLY A 420 -3.57 0.23 -5.57
N VAL A 421 -4.30 0.45 -6.67
CA VAL A 421 -4.17 -0.30 -7.91
C VAL A 421 -2.80 -0.08 -8.56
N ASP A 422 -2.29 1.15 -8.55
CA ASP A 422 -0.97 1.50 -9.09
C ASP A 422 0.16 0.79 -8.34
N LEU A 423 0.08 0.76 -7.01
CA LEU A 423 1.02 0.02 -6.18
C LEU A 423 0.96 -1.49 -6.46
N GLN A 424 -0.22 -2.04 -6.73
CA GLN A 424 -0.35 -3.45 -7.11
C GLN A 424 0.22 -3.74 -8.49
N GLY A 425 -0.02 -2.86 -9.47
CA GLY A 425 0.60 -2.93 -10.79
C GLY A 425 2.13 -2.87 -10.67
N ALA A 426 2.63 -1.91 -9.89
CA ALA A 426 4.05 -1.76 -9.62
C ALA A 426 4.65 -3.04 -9.01
N LYS A 427 4.01 -3.60 -7.99
CA LYS A 427 4.45 -4.89 -7.40
C LYS A 427 4.43 -6.02 -8.43
N LEU A 428 3.32 -6.18 -9.16
CA LEU A 428 3.16 -7.23 -10.16
C LEU A 428 4.29 -7.19 -11.20
N GLY A 429 4.58 -6.03 -11.79
CA GLY A 429 5.63 -5.92 -12.81
C GLY A 429 7.00 -6.41 -12.34
N ARG A 430 7.35 -6.11 -11.09
CA ARG A 430 8.61 -6.56 -10.48
C ARG A 430 8.61 -8.07 -10.25
N GLU A 431 7.48 -8.61 -9.81
CA GLU A 431 7.31 -10.04 -9.59
C GLU A 431 7.26 -10.84 -10.89
N LEU A 432 6.65 -10.30 -11.96
CA LEU A 432 6.69 -10.89 -13.30
C LEU A 432 8.13 -11.01 -13.81
N PHE A 433 8.94 -9.96 -13.70
CA PHE A 433 10.34 -10.01 -14.11
C PHE A 433 11.16 -11.00 -13.28
N SER A 434 11.03 -10.96 -11.95
CA SER A 434 11.87 -11.78 -11.06
C SER A 434 11.44 -13.24 -10.98
N GLN A 435 10.14 -13.54 -11.14
CA GLN A 435 9.59 -14.86 -10.88
C GLN A 435 9.02 -15.57 -12.12
N ILE A 436 8.81 -14.88 -13.23
CA ILE A 436 8.24 -15.49 -14.45
C ILE A 436 9.23 -15.49 -15.61
N GLU A 437 9.99 -14.41 -15.79
CA GLU A 437 10.92 -14.29 -16.92
C GLU A 437 11.91 -15.46 -16.99
N GLY A 438 12.00 -16.07 -18.17
CA GLY A 438 12.92 -17.17 -18.46
C GLY A 438 12.57 -18.52 -17.83
N ARG A 439 11.41 -18.66 -17.17
CA ARG A 439 10.95 -19.96 -16.67
C ARG A 439 10.26 -20.77 -17.75
N THR A 440 10.43 -22.09 -17.71
CA THR A 440 9.60 -22.98 -18.54
C THR A 440 8.18 -23.07 -17.97
N PRO A 441 7.17 -23.43 -18.78
CA PRO A 441 5.82 -23.67 -18.27
C PRO A 441 5.77 -24.65 -17.09
N GLU A 442 6.55 -25.72 -17.11
CA GLU A 442 6.60 -26.71 -16.02
C GLU A 442 7.17 -26.11 -14.73
N ALA A 443 8.19 -25.25 -14.84
CA ALA A 443 8.77 -24.55 -13.71
C ALA A 443 7.79 -23.52 -13.11
N LEU A 444 6.97 -22.87 -13.95
CA LEU A 444 5.88 -22.01 -13.48
C LEU A 444 4.81 -22.83 -12.75
N ALA A 445 4.33 -23.91 -13.37
CA ALA A 445 3.31 -24.75 -12.77
C ALA A 445 3.74 -25.31 -11.41
N SER A 446 4.99 -25.78 -11.31
CA SER A 446 5.54 -26.25 -10.04
C SER A 446 5.70 -25.13 -9.00
N ALA A 447 6.10 -23.92 -9.39
CA ALA A 447 6.37 -22.83 -8.45
C ALA A 447 5.09 -22.20 -7.90
N PHE A 448 4.04 -22.15 -8.71
CA PHE A 448 2.78 -21.49 -8.38
C PHE A 448 1.62 -22.47 -8.14
N GLY A 449 1.87 -23.78 -8.19
CA GLY A 449 0.86 -24.81 -7.96
C GLY A 449 -0.24 -24.82 -9.03
N ILE A 450 0.09 -24.50 -10.28
CA ILE A 450 -0.89 -24.39 -11.37
C ILE A 450 -1.29 -25.79 -11.82
N ASP A 451 -2.59 -26.06 -11.81
CA ASP A 451 -3.15 -27.27 -12.39
C ASP A 451 -3.40 -27.06 -13.90
N PRO A 452 -2.74 -27.83 -14.79
CA PRO A 452 -2.92 -27.70 -16.23
C PRO A 452 -4.35 -27.93 -16.71
N GLU A 453 -5.15 -28.71 -15.96
CA GLU A 453 -6.56 -28.95 -16.29
C GLU A 453 -7.41 -27.69 -16.11
N GLN A 454 -6.98 -26.73 -15.30
CA GLN A 454 -7.66 -25.44 -15.07
C GLN A 454 -7.46 -24.41 -16.20
N CYS A 455 -6.59 -24.69 -17.18
CA CYS A 455 -6.40 -23.80 -18.32
C CYS A 455 -7.55 -23.84 -19.35
N GLY A 456 -8.48 -24.79 -19.20
CA GLY A 456 -9.80 -24.70 -19.82
C GLY A 456 -10.71 -23.87 -18.93
N SER A 457 -10.97 -22.62 -19.31
CA SER A 457 -11.83 -21.67 -18.57
C SER A 457 -13.06 -22.34 -17.94
N ILE A 458 -13.12 -22.36 -16.61
CA ILE A 458 -14.37 -22.58 -15.88
C ILE A 458 -15.28 -21.38 -16.19
N ARG A 459 -16.49 -21.61 -16.67
CA ARG A 459 -17.45 -20.56 -17.02
C ARG A 459 -18.60 -20.58 -16.03
N PHE A 460 -19.01 -19.42 -15.52
CA PHE A 460 -20.30 -19.33 -14.83
C PHE A 460 -21.41 -19.29 -15.88
N THR A 461 -22.00 -20.43 -16.18
CA THR A 461 -23.06 -20.54 -17.20
C THR A 461 -24.37 -20.85 -16.52
N SER A 462 -25.06 -19.83 -16.06
CA SER A 462 -26.17 -20.09 -15.15
C SER A 462 -27.51 -20.26 -15.83
N ILE A 463 -28.27 -21.18 -15.27
CA ILE A 463 -29.71 -21.07 -15.10
C ILE A 463 -29.93 -20.05 -13.97
N PHE A 464 -30.20 -18.78 -14.29
CA PHE A 464 -30.47 -17.76 -13.28
C PHE A 464 -31.96 -17.77 -12.91
N THR A 465 -32.26 -18.20 -11.69
CA THR A 465 -33.53 -17.90 -11.02
C THR A 465 -33.20 -17.44 -9.59
N GLY A 466 -33.54 -16.19 -9.27
CA GLY A 466 -33.24 -15.61 -7.95
C GLY A 466 -34.23 -14.51 -7.58
N LEU A 467 -34.00 -13.84 -6.45
CA LEU A 467 -34.78 -12.71 -5.96
C LEU A 467 -33.86 -11.57 -5.56
N ASN A 468 -34.21 -10.34 -5.96
CA ASN A 468 -33.62 -9.10 -5.46
C ASN A 468 -34.14 -8.77 -4.05
N PHE A 469 -33.54 -7.78 -3.38
CA PHE A 469 -33.97 -7.33 -2.06
C PHE A 469 -35.40 -6.78 -2.04
N ASP A 470 -35.88 -6.27 -3.19
CA ASP A 470 -37.28 -5.84 -3.37
C ASP A 470 -38.25 -7.00 -3.65
N GLY A 471 -37.76 -8.24 -3.71
CA GLY A 471 -38.53 -9.44 -4.01
C GLY A 471 -38.80 -9.65 -5.51
N SER A 472 -38.23 -8.84 -6.39
CA SER A 472 -38.34 -9.04 -7.84
C SER A 472 -37.54 -10.26 -8.30
N VAL A 473 -38.09 -11.01 -9.26
CA VAL A 473 -37.43 -12.21 -9.80
C VAL A 473 -36.28 -11.80 -10.72
N VAL A 474 -35.10 -12.33 -10.42
CA VAL A 474 -33.89 -12.15 -11.21
C VAL A 474 -33.88 -13.20 -12.33
N GLN A 475 -33.93 -12.73 -13.58
CA GLN A 475 -33.72 -13.56 -14.77
C GLN A 475 -32.35 -13.33 -15.42
N SER A 476 -31.66 -12.25 -15.04
CA SER A 476 -30.31 -11.90 -15.51
C SER A 476 -29.44 -11.44 -14.34
N PRO A 477 -28.14 -11.82 -14.28
CA PRO A 477 -27.24 -11.51 -13.16
C PRO A 477 -26.92 -10.03 -13.05
N GLN A 478 -26.89 -9.33 -14.19
CA GLN A 478 -26.61 -7.90 -14.20
C GLN A 478 -27.74 -7.09 -13.55
N GLN A 479 -28.91 -7.70 -13.38
CA GLN A 479 -30.06 -7.13 -12.69
C GLN A 479 -30.20 -7.66 -11.25
N ALA A 480 -29.29 -8.55 -10.85
CA ALA A 480 -29.27 -9.10 -9.51
C ALA A 480 -28.61 -8.10 -8.56
N ASP A 481 -29.22 -7.92 -7.40
CA ASP A 481 -28.61 -7.20 -6.30
C ASP A 481 -27.35 -7.91 -5.79
N ILE A 482 -27.17 -9.22 -6.05
CA ILE A 482 -25.97 -9.98 -5.67
C ILE A 482 -25.13 -10.27 -6.92
N GLN A 483 -23.84 -9.95 -6.87
CA GLN A 483 -22.87 -10.21 -7.92
C GLN A 483 -21.72 -11.08 -7.39
N LEU A 484 -21.17 -11.92 -8.28
CA LEU A 484 -20.03 -12.79 -8.00
C LEU A 484 -18.86 -12.38 -8.91
N SER A 485 -17.65 -12.29 -8.35
CA SER A 485 -16.46 -12.13 -9.19
C SER A 485 -16.16 -13.39 -10.00
N GLY A 486 -15.43 -13.23 -11.10
CA GLY A 486 -15.01 -14.34 -11.96
C GLY A 486 -13.97 -15.31 -11.37
N ASP A 487 -13.52 -15.14 -10.12
CA ASP A 487 -12.65 -16.13 -9.47
C ASP A 487 -13.45 -17.37 -9.04
N PRO A 488 -13.21 -18.56 -9.63
CA PRO A 488 -13.98 -19.76 -9.33
C PRO A 488 -13.53 -20.47 -8.04
N GLU A 489 -12.31 -20.24 -7.57
CA GLU A 489 -11.78 -20.89 -6.35
C GLU A 489 -12.19 -20.10 -5.10
N GLN A 490 -12.22 -18.77 -5.20
CA GLN A 490 -12.61 -17.86 -4.12
C GLN A 490 -13.42 -16.67 -4.66
N PRO A 491 -14.68 -16.86 -5.11
CA PRO A 491 -15.46 -15.75 -5.61
C PRO A 491 -15.70 -14.73 -4.50
N SER A 492 -15.48 -13.45 -4.81
CA SER A 492 -15.99 -12.35 -4.00
C SER A 492 -17.49 -12.21 -4.25
N ILE A 493 -18.26 -12.13 -3.17
CA ILE A 493 -19.70 -11.93 -3.18
C ILE A 493 -19.96 -10.46 -2.86
N ALA A 494 -20.40 -9.71 -3.86
CA ALA A 494 -20.79 -8.32 -3.72
C ALA A 494 -22.32 -8.20 -3.75
N TRP A 495 -22.88 -7.16 -3.13
CA TRP A 495 -24.28 -6.83 -3.33
C TRP A 495 -24.56 -5.33 -3.28
N SER A 496 -25.59 -4.90 -4.02
CA SER A 496 -26.19 -3.58 -3.93
C SER A 496 -27.46 -3.67 -3.10
N GLY A 497 -27.57 -2.88 -2.03
CA GLY A 497 -28.76 -2.92 -1.18
C GLY A 497 -28.49 -2.52 0.26
N PRO A 498 -29.39 -2.89 1.19
CA PRO A 498 -29.17 -2.63 2.60
C PRO A 498 -27.93 -3.37 3.12
N PRO A 499 -27.30 -2.87 4.19
CA PRO A 499 -26.22 -3.58 4.87
C PRO A 499 -26.72 -4.97 5.30
N ALA A 500 -25.93 -6.01 4.99
CA ALA A 500 -26.31 -7.38 5.25
C ALA A 500 -25.83 -7.84 6.63
N THR A 501 -26.57 -8.74 7.25
CA THR A 501 -26.29 -9.35 8.56
C THR A 501 -26.14 -10.87 8.46
N ALA A 502 -26.50 -11.49 7.33
CA ALA A 502 -26.23 -12.91 7.06
C ALA A 502 -25.80 -13.16 5.61
N LEU A 503 -24.82 -14.04 5.39
CA LEU A 503 -24.39 -14.49 4.07
C LEU A 503 -24.28 -16.01 4.07
N THR A 504 -24.87 -16.66 3.06
CA THR A 504 -24.90 -18.12 2.92
C THR A 504 -24.51 -18.56 1.52
N VAL A 505 -23.82 -19.70 1.43
CA VAL A 505 -23.57 -20.40 0.18
C VAL A 505 -23.98 -21.85 0.35
N LEU A 506 -24.89 -22.28 -0.52
CA LEU A 506 -25.51 -23.59 -0.52
C LEU A 506 -25.18 -24.32 -1.83
N ASP A 507 -24.89 -25.61 -1.75
CA ASP A 507 -24.76 -26.50 -2.89
C ASP A 507 -26.10 -27.20 -3.13
N LEU A 508 -26.66 -26.96 -4.32
CA LEU A 508 -27.94 -27.46 -4.78
C LEU A 508 -27.82 -28.67 -5.70
N THR A 509 -26.61 -29.13 -6.02
CA THR A 509 -26.36 -30.11 -7.09
C THR A 509 -27.17 -31.40 -6.92
N ASP A 510 -27.32 -31.86 -5.68
CA ASP A 510 -27.99 -33.13 -5.35
C ASP A 510 -29.46 -32.93 -4.88
N VAL A 511 -29.98 -31.70 -4.98
CA VAL A 511 -31.37 -31.37 -4.61
C VAL A 511 -32.32 -31.79 -5.73
N THR A 512 -32.80 -33.03 -5.63
CA THR A 512 -33.62 -33.68 -6.69
C THR A 512 -35.13 -33.58 -6.47
N GLY A 513 -35.58 -32.94 -5.38
CA GLY A 513 -37.01 -32.79 -5.11
C GLY A 513 -37.34 -32.18 -3.73
N PRO A 514 -38.64 -31.97 -3.46
CA PRO A 514 -39.09 -31.39 -2.20
C PRO A 514 -38.71 -32.30 -1.01
N GLY A 515 -38.00 -31.72 -0.03
CA GLY A 515 -37.60 -32.40 1.21
C GLY A 515 -36.14 -32.85 1.26
N VAL A 516 -35.38 -32.76 0.16
CA VAL A 516 -33.92 -32.92 0.18
C VAL A 516 -33.31 -31.55 0.48
N PRO A 517 -32.71 -31.32 1.67
CA PRO A 517 -32.12 -30.04 1.99
C PRO A 517 -30.83 -29.83 1.18
N PRO A 518 -30.52 -28.58 0.79
CA PRO A 518 -29.23 -28.27 0.19
C PRO A 518 -28.09 -28.44 1.20
N VAL A 519 -26.87 -28.64 0.69
CA VAL A 519 -25.68 -28.74 1.55
C VAL A 519 -25.15 -27.32 1.80
N GLN A 520 -25.13 -26.88 3.05
CA GLN A 520 -24.55 -25.59 3.42
C GLN A 520 -23.01 -25.68 3.40
N LEU A 521 -22.37 -24.94 2.49
CA LEU A 521 -20.92 -24.91 2.34
C LEU A 521 -20.27 -23.77 3.11
N PHE A 522 -20.97 -22.64 3.22
CA PHE A 522 -20.49 -21.45 3.91
C PHE A 522 -21.66 -20.69 4.52
N CYS A 523 -21.47 -20.20 5.74
CA CYS A 523 -22.44 -19.32 6.39
C CYS A 523 -21.77 -18.46 7.44
N ILE A 524 -21.95 -17.14 7.33
CA ILE A 524 -21.53 -16.17 8.33
C ILE A 524 -22.71 -15.28 8.74
N ARG A 525 -22.69 -14.83 9.99
CA ARG A 525 -23.61 -13.83 10.54
C ARG A 525 -22.85 -12.68 11.19
N SER A 526 -23.48 -11.50 11.23
CA SER A 526 -22.98 -10.34 11.97
C SER A 526 -22.79 -10.69 13.44
N ARG A 527 -21.75 -10.13 14.06
CA ARG A 527 -21.67 -10.09 15.52
C ARG A 527 -22.48 -8.93 16.06
N GLU A 528 -23.10 -9.16 17.20
CA GLU A 528 -23.71 -8.09 17.99
C GLU A 528 -22.60 -7.21 18.60
N ASP A 529 -22.71 -5.89 18.42
CA ASP A 529 -21.85 -4.93 19.08
C ASP A 529 -22.10 -4.98 20.60
N PRO A 530 -21.08 -5.26 21.43
CA PRO A 530 -21.27 -5.50 22.86
C PRO A 530 -21.68 -4.25 23.65
N VAL A 531 -21.58 -3.05 23.05
CA VAL A 531 -21.94 -1.78 23.68
C VAL A 531 -23.35 -1.37 23.28
N SER A 532 -23.69 -1.46 21.99
CA SER A 532 -24.98 -1.00 21.46
C SER A 532 -26.05 -2.08 21.41
N GLY A 533 -25.67 -3.35 21.39
CA GLY A 533 -26.57 -4.48 21.17
C GLY A 533 -27.11 -4.60 19.75
N ALA A 534 -26.56 -3.83 18.80
CA ALA A 534 -26.94 -3.86 17.39
C ALA A 534 -26.01 -4.78 16.60
N ASP A 535 -26.52 -5.45 15.57
CA ASP A 535 -25.73 -6.23 14.63
C ASP A 535 -24.75 -5.33 13.85
N ILE A 536 -23.47 -5.74 13.77
CA ILE A 536 -22.45 -5.07 12.95
C ILE A 536 -22.60 -5.59 11.51
N PRO A 537 -23.08 -4.77 10.56
CA PRO A 537 -23.36 -5.24 9.22
C PRO A 537 -22.09 -5.51 8.40
N PHE A 538 -22.20 -6.35 7.38
CA PHE A 538 -21.15 -6.60 6.42
C PHE A 538 -21.01 -5.45 5.42
N ALA A 539 -19.75 -5.16 5.06
CA ALA A 539 -19.44 -4.36 3.87
C ALA A 539 -19.18 -5.32 2.69
N PRO A 540 -19.90 -5.20 1.57
CA PRO A 540 -19.52 -5.88 0.33
C PRO A 540 -18.23 -5.24 -0.25
N PRO A 541 -17.39 -6.00 -0.98
CA PRO A 541 -17.50 -7.43 -1.26
C PRO A 541 -16.97 -8.31 -0.13
N VAL A 542 -17.51 -9.54 -0.02
CA VAL A 542 -17.04 -10.57 0.93
C VAL A 542 -16.40 -11.72 0.14
N ALA A 543 -15.13 -12.03 0.41
CA ALA A 543 -14.45 -13.18 -0.20
C ALA A 543 -15.04 -14.49 0.33
N TYR A 544 -15.42 -15.41 -0.57
CA TYR A 544 -15.88 -16.75 -0.21
C TYR A 544 -14.83 -17.52 0.61
N GLY A 545 -15.27 -18.15 1.70
CA GLY A 545 -14.38 -18.92 2.58
C GLY A 545 -13.50 -18.08 3.50
N ASN A 546 -13.50 -16.74 3.39
CA ASN A 546 -12.83 -15.88 4.34
C ASN A 546 -13.71 -15.65 5.57
N ALA A 547 -13.40 -16.37 6.65
CA ALA A 547 -14.15 -16.31 7.91
C ALA A 547 -13.40 -15.64 9.07
N SER A 548 -12.30 -14.92 8.80
CA SER A 548 -11.54 -14.23 9.85
C SER A 548 -11.57 -12.71 9.70
N THR A 549 -12.60 -12.06 10.24
CA THR A 549 -12.47 -10.69 10.76
C THR A 549 -13.13 -10.59 12.13
N ALA A 550 -12.87 -9.51 12.87
CA ALA A 550 -13.44 -9.29 14.20
C ALA A 550 -14.98 -9.12 14.20
N ALA A 551 -15.60 -8.90 13.03
CA ALA A 551 -16.98 -8.43 12.89
C ALA A 551 -18.04 -9.51 12.65
N PHE A 552 -17.66 -10.80 12.51
CA PHE A 552 -18.62 -11.86 12.18
C PHE A 552 -18.29 -13.21 12.82
N GLU A 553 -19.26 -14.12 12.80
CA GLU A 553 -19.13 -15.48 13.30
C GLU A 553 -19.80 -16.52 12.38
N PRO A 554 -19.31 -17.77 12.37
CA PRO A 554 -19.94 -18.84 11.59
C PRO A 554 -21.35 -19.15 12.09
N CYS A 555 -22.26 -19.49 11.18
CA CYS A 555 -23.59 -19.97 11.56
C CYS A 555 -23.52 -21.38 12.14
N ASP A 556 -24.23 -21.61 13.25
CA ASP A 556 -24.58 -22.90 13.87
C ASP A 556 -23.73 -24.12 13.44
N GLY A 557 -22.53 -24.23 14.02
CA GLY A 557 -21.67 -25.43 13.89
C GLY A 557 -21.03 -25.64 12.52
N THR A 558 -21.23 -24.74 11.56
CA THR A 558 -20.52 -24.75 10.28
C THR A 558 -19.08 -24.29 10.54
N PRO A 559 -18.05 -25.04 10.13
CA PRO A 559 -16.68 -24.60 10.28
C PRO A 559 -16.46 -23.28 9.51
N ALA A 560 -15.59 -22.43 10.06
CA ALA A 560 -15.19 -21.16 9.45
C ALA A 560 -14.59 -21.36 8.03
N PHE A 561 -14.08 -22.54 7.72
CA PHE A 561 -13.51 -22.87 6.41
C PHE A 561 -14.60 -23.39 5.46
N ALA A 562 -14.78 -22.68 4.34
CA ALA A 562 -15.67 -23.12 3.28
C ALA A 562 -15.00 -24.18 2.39
N ALA A 563 -15.79 -25.15 1.91
CA ALA A 563 -15.31 -26.09 0.90
C ALA A 563 -15.13 -25.37 -0.45
N PRO A 564 -14.09 -25.66 -1.25
CA PRO A 564 -13.96 -25.05 -2.58
C PRO A 564 -15.20 -25.32 -3.44
N LEU A 565 -15.62 -24.31 -4.21
CA LEU A 565 -16.63 -24.50 -5.24
C LEU A 565 -16.02 -25.36 -6.37
N ARG A 566 -16.84 -26.18 -7.03
CA ARG A 566 -16.41 -27.12 -8.08
C ARG A 566 -17.22 -26.92 -9.35
N SER A 567 -16.57 -27.14 -10.49
CA SER A 567 -17.24 -27.19 -11.80
C SER A 567 -18.29 -28.30 -11.86
N GLY A 568 -19.26 -28.14 -12.77
CA GLY A 568 -20.41 -29.01 -12.95
C GLY A 568 -21.42 -29.00 -11.79
N ARG A 569 -21.36 -28.01 -10.89
CA ARG A 569 -22.23 -27.93 -9.69
C ARG A 569 -23.13 -26.70 -9.71
N THR A 570 -24.30 -26.83 -9.08
CA THR A 570 -25.27 -25.74 -8.93
C THR A 570 -25.20 -25.19 -7.51
N TYR A 571 -25.09 -23.87 -7.39
CA TYR A 571 -24.93 -23.18 -6.13
C TYR A 571 -26.00 -22.11 -5.94
N GLN A 572 -26.31 -21.81 -4.69
CA GLN A 572 -27.13 -20.68 -4.28
C GLN A 572 -26.36 -19.81 -3.30
N VAL A 573 -26.30 -18.51 -3.58
CA VAL A 573 -25.79 -17.50 -2.66
C VAL A 573 -26.97 -16.71 -2.14
N GLY A 574 -27.06 -16.61 -0.81
CA GLY A 574 -28.05 -15.79 -0.11
C GLY A 574 -27.37 -14.67 0.66
N VAL A 575 -27.93 -13.46 0.55
CA VAL A 575 -27.54 -12.30 1.36
C VAL A 575 -28.78 -11.81 2.09
N GLY A 576 -28.73 -11.79 3.42
CA GLY A 576 -29.82 -11.38 4.30
C GLY A 576 -29.47 -10.15 5.12
N SER A 577 -30.47 -9.33 5.39
CA SER A 577 -30.49 -8.23 6.37
C SER A 577 -31.62 -8.50 7.37
N GLU A 578 -31.76 -7.66 8.40
CA GLU A 578 -32.90 -7.74 9.33
C GLU A 578 -34.28 -7.63 8.64
N GLN A 579 -34.37 -6.92 7.51
CA GLN A 579 -35.65 -6.53 6.90
C GLN A 579 -35.89 -7.14 5.51
N ALA A 580 -34.84 -7.61 4.84
CA ALA A 580 -34.90 -8.10 3.47
C ALA A 580 -33.81 -9.14 3.19
N SER A 581 -34.03 -9.97 2.17
CA SER A 581 -33.04 -10.93 1.69
C SER A 581 -33.02 -10.95 0.16
N ALA A 582 -31.84 -11.06 -0.42
CA ALA A 582 -31.64 -11.35 -1.83
C ALA A 582 -31.01 -12.74 -1.98
N THR A 583 -31.27 -13.39 -3.12
CA THR A 583 -30.67 -14.69 -3.45
C THR A 583 -30.40 -14.81 -4.94
N ILE A 584 -29.29 -15.47 -5.28
CA ILE A 584 -28.95 -15.83 -6.67
C ILE A 584 -28.58 -17.32 -6.74
N VAL A 585 -29.05 -18.00 -7.77
CA VAL A 585 -28.68 -19.39 -8.11
C VAL A 585 -27.83 -19.37 -9.37
N PHE A 586 -26.73 -20.12 -9.38
CA PHE A 586 -25.80 -20.21 -10.52
C PHE A 586 -25.24 -21.62 -10.71
N VAL A 587 -24.72 -21.89 -11.90
CA VAL A 587 -23.99 -23.12 -12.23
C VAL A 587 -22.55 -22.75 -12.52
N MET A 588 -21.60 -23.46 -11.92
CA MET A 588 -20.20 -23.43 -12.36
C MET A 588 -20.01 -24.50 -13.43
N GLU A 589 -19.58 -24.13 -14.63
CA GLU A 589 -19.16 -25.06 -15.70
C GLU A 589 -17.68 -25.31 -15.69
#